data_AF-A0A023GCV0-F1
#
_entry.id   AF-A0A023GCV0-F1
#
_cell.length_a   1.000
_cell.length_b   1.000
_cell.length_c   1.000
_cell.angle_alpha   90.00
_cell.angle_beta   90.00
_cell.angle_gamma   90.00
#
_symmetry.space_group_name_H-M   'P 1'
#
loop_
_entity.id
_entity.type
_entity.pdbx_description
1 polymer ?
#
loop_
_entity_poly.entity_id
_entity_poly.type
_entity_poly.pdbx_seq_one_letter_code
_entity_poly.pdbx_strand_id
1 'polypeptide(L)'
;MTKIATACILVVLALCAVVLLASAQASPQALGAPYGVSGYSNQYWRPRPPYPGRRCGPNQVYLRCQSSSCGERRCSELFRRPKWPRICTADCVSRCFCRSGFFRNHHGRCVSRRHCRKPLPAPLPFPRSLSAGHPE
;
A
#
# COMPACT_ATOMS: atom_id res chain seq x y z
N MET A 1 -32.54 7.29 53.42
CA MET A 1 -32.94 6.95 52.04
C MET A 1 -32.21 7.78 50.97
N THR A 2 -31.92 9.06 51.20
CA THR A 2 -31.17 9.93 50.26
C THR A 2 -29.72 9.48 49.99
N LYS A 3 -29.00 8.97 50.99
CA LYS A 3 -27.61 8.49 50.85
C LYS A 3 -27.46 7.29 49.89
N ILE A 4 -28.45 6.41 49.87
CA ILE A 4 -28.47 5.24 48.97
C ILE A 4 -28.77 5.71 47.54
N ALA A 5 -29.73 6.62 47.38
CA ALA A 5 -30.03 7.23 46.09
C ALA A 5 -28.83 7.99 45.51
N THR A 6 -28.10 8.77 46.33
CA THR A 6 -26.89 9.46 45.87
C THR A 6 -25.76 8.50 45.50
N ALA A 7 -25.59 7.40 46.25
CA ALA A 7 -24.59 6.39 45.90
C ALA A 7 -24.93 5.69 44.57
N CYS A 8 -26.19 5.33 44.36
CA CYS A 8 -26.66 4.75 43.09
C CYS A 8 -26.45 5.70 41.91
N ILE A 9 -26.77 6.99 42.07
CA ILE A 9 -26.58 8.00 41.01
C ILE A 9 -25.10 8.14 40.63
N LEU A 10 -24.20 8.20 41.62
CA LEU A 10 -22.76 8.30 41.36
C LEU A 10 -22.20 7.08 40.63
N VAL A 11 -22.67 5.87 40.98
CA VAL A 11 -22.29 4.63 40.29
C VAL A 11 -22.77 4.64 38.84
N VAL A 12 -24.01 5.04 38.58
CA VAL A 12 -24.56 5.11 37.22
C VAL A 12 -23.80 6.13 36.37
N LEU A 13 -23.48 7.31 36.92
CA LEU A 13 -22.70 8.34 36.23
C LEU A 13 -21.28 7.86 35.91
N ALA A 14 -20.63 7.16 36.83
CA ALA A 14 -19.30 6.58 36.61
C ALA A 14 -19.33 5.51 35.50
N LEU A 15 -20.33 4.62 35.51
CA LEU A 15 -20.51 3.61 34.45
C LEU A 15 -20.77 4.27 33.09
N CYS A 16 -21.63 5.29 33.02
CA CYS A 16 -21.87 6.05 31.80
C CYS A 16 -20.58 6.72 31.27
N ALA A 17 -19.78 7.33 32.14
CA ALA A 17 -18.51 7.95 31.75
C ALA A 17 -17.53 6.91 31.18
N VAL A 18 -17.41 5.73 31.79
CA VAL A 18 -16.57 4.63 31.29
C VAL A 18 -17.04 4.14 29.91
N VAL A 19 -18.34 3.98 29.71
CA VAL A 19 -18.92 3.57 28.42
C VAL A 19 -18.68 4.63 27.34
N LEU A 20 -18.82 5.93 27.66
CA LEU A 20 -18.54 7.03 26.74
C LEU A 20 -17.05 7.15 26.40
N LEU A 21 -16.16 6.90 27.36
CA LEU A 21 -14.71 6.87 27.12
C LEU A 21 -14.30 5.64 26.28
N ALA A 22 -14.96 4.49 26.47
CA ALA A 22 -14.72 3.30 25.66
C ALA A 22 -15.23 3.46 24.21
N SER A 23 -16.36 4.12 24.00
CA SER A 23 -16.87 4.41 22.66
C SER A 23 -16.08 5.50 21.94
N ALA A 24 -15.45 6.42 22.68
CA ALA A 24 -14.51 7.40 22.13
C ALA A 24 -13.18 6.80 21.63
N GLN A 25 -12.90 5.52 21.94
CA GLN A 25 -11.76 4.78 21.37
C GLN A 25 -12.09 4.09 20.03
N ALA A 26 -13.27 4.31 19.46
CA ALA A 26 -13.56 3.96 18.08
C ALA A 26 -12.88 4.95 17.10
N SER A 27 -11.54 4.84 17.03
CA SER A 27 -10.58 5.42 16.08
C SER A 27 -10.20 6.90 16.24
N PRO A 28 -8.88 7.16 16.29
CA PRO A 28 -8.17 7.27 15.02
C PRO A 28 -6.83 6.50 15.01
N GLN A 29 -6.53 5.87 13.86
CA GLN A 29 -5.19 5.43 13.43
C GLN A 29 -4.69 4.04 13.89
N ALA A 30 -5.10 3.03 13.12
CA ALA A 30 -4.19 2.22 12.32
C ALA A 30 -3.02 1.48 13.02
N LEU A 31 -3.30 0.76 14.11
CA LEU A 31 -2.38 -0.25 14.67
C LEU A 31 -2.50 -1.64 14.03
N GLY A 32 -2.99 -1.73 12.79
CA GLY A 32 -3.15 -3.03 12.13
C GLY A 32 -3.99 -3.01 10.86
N ALA A 33 -3.71 -2.10 9.92
CA ALA A 33 -4.21 -2.31 8.56
C ALA A 33 -3.24 -3.28 7.87
N PRO A 34 -3.61 -4.56 7.63
CA PRO A 34 -2.80 -5.40 6.76
C PRO A 34 -2.75 -4.69 5.41
N TYR A 35 -1.53 -4.34 5.00
CA TYR A 35 -1.11 -4.08 3.63
C TYR A 35 -2.16 -4.53 2.61
N GLY A 36 -2.75 -3.55 1.92
CA GLY A 36 -3.94 -3.67 1.10
C GLY A 36 -4.09 -5.01 0.38
N VAL A 37 -4.96 -5.85 0.93
CA VAL A 37 -5.47 -7.03 0.26
C VAL A 37 -6.39 -6.54 -0.86
N SER A 38 -6.14 -7.02 -2.07
CA SER A 38 -6.98 -6.77 -3.24
C SER A 38 -8.41 -7.26 -2.95
N GLY A 39 -9.35 -6.35 -2.67
CA GLY A 39 -10.78 -6.68 -2.55
C GLY A 39 -11.60 -5.88 -1.53
N TYR A 40 -10.99 -5.19 -0.56
CA TYR A 40 -11.75 -4.40 0.43
C TYR A 40 -11.73 -2.90 0.09
N SER A 41 -12.91 -2.36 -0.23
CA SER A 41 -13.13 -0.91 -0.41
C SER A 41 -13.07 -0.21 0.93
N ASN A 42 -11.92 0.40 1.24
CA ASN A 42 -11.72 1.16 2.46
C ASN A 42 -12.02 2.65 2.18
N GLN A 43 -12.91 3.27 2.96
CA GLN A 43 -13.48 4.59 2.66
C GLN A 43 -12.45 5.73 2.72
N TYR A 44 -11.33 5.53 3.42
CA TYR A 44 -10.16 6.43 3.39
C TYR A 44 -9.43 6.43 2.04
N TRP A 45 -9.61 5.38 1.25
CA TRP A 45 -9.02 5.18 -0.08
C TRP A 45 -10.06 5.36 -1.20
N ARG A 46 -11.08 6.19 -0.97
CA ARG A 46 -11.94 6.62 -2.08
C ARG A 46 -11.07 7.38 -3.08
N PRO A 47 -11.01 6.98 -4.37
CA PRO A 47 -10.49 7.85 -5.40
C PRO A 47 -11.38 9.10 -5.38
N ARG A 48 -10.89 10.19 -4.77
CA ARG A 48 -11.55 11.49 -4.87
C ARG A 48 -11.71 11.79 -6.36
N PRO A 49 -12.85 12.39 -6.78
CA PRO A 49 -13.05 12.77 -8.18
C PRO A 49 -11.82 13.52 -8.67
N PRO A 50 -11.37 13.27 -9.92
CA PRO A 50 -10.10 13.78 -10.42
C PRO A 50 -10.06 15.29 -10.17
N TYR A 51 -9.16 15.71 -9.28
CA TYR A 51 -8.97 17.12 -8.97
C TYR A 51 -8.68 17.85 -10.29
N PRO A 52 -9.42 18.92 -10.62
CA PRO A 52 -9.13 19.73 -11.79
C PRO A 52 -7.77 20.38 -11.57
N GLY A 53 -6.74 19.89 -12.26
CA GLY A 53 -5.38 20.45 -12.20
C GLY A 53 -4.23 19.45 -12.09
N ARG A 54 -4.48 18.16 -11.80
CA ARG A 54 -3.42 17.12 -11.86
C ARG A 54 -3.80 16.02 -12.83
N ARG A 55 -3.63 16.29 -14.12
CA ARG A 55 -3.86 15.31 -15.19
C ARG A 55 -2.80 14.22 -15.10
N CYS A 56 -3.17 13.07 -14.55
CA CYS A 56 -2.36 11.87 -14.69
C CYS A 56 -2.38 11.38 -16.14
N GLY A 57 -1.30 10.73 -16.56
CA GLY A 57 -1.22 10.15 -17.90
C GLY A 57 -2.19 8.98 -18.11
N PRO A 58 -2.16 8.36 -19.30
CA PRO A 58 -2.98 7.18 -19.59
C PRO A 58 -2.82 6.08 -18.54
N ASN A 59 -3.94 5.47 -18.14
CA ASN A 59 -4.01 4.37 -17.17
C ASN A 59 -3.46 4.70 -15.77
N GLN A 60 -3.45 5.98 -15.39
CA GLN A 60 -3.01 6.43 -14.08
C GLN A 60 -4.13 7.16 -13.34
N VAL A 61 -4.04 7.15 -12.01
CA VAL A 61 -4.94 7.87 -11.10
C VAL A 61 -4.11 8.58 -10.05
N TYR A 62 -4.49 9.82 -9.71
CA TYR A 62 -3.83 10.56 -8.65
C TYR A 62 -4.29 10.03 -7.30
N LEU A 63 -3.38 9.49 -6.51
CA LEU A 63 -3.66 9.02 -5.15
C LEU A 63 -2.81 9.81 -4.16
N ARG A 64 -3.36 10.00 -2.96
CA ARG A 64 -2.68 10.68 -1.85
C ARG A 64 -2.21 9.65 -0.82
N CYS A 65 -1.09 9.96 -0.18
CA CYS A 65 -0.49 9.16 0.90
C CYS A 65 -0.43 7.66 0.64
N GLN A 66 0.00 7.27 -0.56
CA GLN A 66 0.26 5.86 -0.84
C GLN A 66 1.72 5.49 -0.57
N SER A 67 1.93 4.25 -0.15
CA SER A 67 3.26 3.64 -0.05
C SER A 67 3.99 3.73 -1.39
N SER A 68 5.23 4.22 -1.42
CA SER A 68 6.00 4.27 -2.67
C SER A 68 6.33 2.88 -3.21
N SER A 69 6.47 1.90 -2.31
CA SER A 69 6.79 0.53 -2.69
C SER A 69 5.57 -0.34 -2.94
N CYS A 70 4.36 0.05 -2.50
CA CYS A 70 3.12 -0.74 -2.61
C CYS A 70 1.92 -0.07 -3.28
N GLY A 71 1.94 1.24 -3.52
CA GLY A 71 0.80 2.00 -4.06
C GLY A 71 0.37 1.64 -5.49
N GLU A 72 1.13 0.79 -6.18
CA GLU A 72 0.82 0.24 -7.50
C GLU A 72 1.58 -1.05 -7.77
N ARG A 73 1.23 -1.80 -8.83
CA ARG A 73 1.95 -3.02 -9.24
C ARG A 73 2.95 -2.73 -10.35
N ARG A 74 4.08 -3.44 -10.35
CA ARG A 74 5.10 -3.39 -11.42
C ARG A 74 5.07 -4.64 -12.29
N CYS A 75 5.48 -4.52 -13.54
CA CYS A 75 5.57 -5.65 -14.46
C CYS A 75 6.52 -6.76 -13.95
N SER A 76 7.58 -6.40 -13.21
CA SER A 76 8.52 -7.35 -12.63
C SER A 76 7.89 -8.31 -11.61
N GLU A 77 6.80 -7.90 -10.96
CA GLU A 77 6.09 -8.71 -9.98
C GLU A 77 5.29 -9.85 -10.62
N LEU A 78 4.92 -9.73 -11.90
CA LEU A 78 4.12 -10.74 -12.59
C LEU A 78 4.89 -12.03 -12.90
N PHE A 79 6.21 -11.94 -13.00
CA PHE A 79 7.08 -13.05 -13.41
C PHE A 79 7.91 -13.61 -12.26
N ARG A 80 7.85 -12.97 -11.09
CA ARG A 80 8.53 -13.45 -9.89
C ARG A 80 7.72 -14.59 -9.29
N ARG A 81 8.38 -15.71 -8.95
CA ARG A 81 7.70 -16.76 -8.17
C ARG A 81 7.30 -16.18 -6.81
N PRO A 82 6.08 -16.46 -6.31
CA PRO A 82 5.65 -16.01 -5.00
C PRO A 82 6.47 -16.74 -3.94
N LYS A 83 7.64 -16.21 -3.59
CA LYS A 83 8.44 -16.71 -2.47
C LYS A 83 7.97 -16.12 -1.13
N TRP A 84 7.53 -14.86 -1.14
CA TRP A 84 7.17 -14.11 0.06
C TRP A 84 6.17 -12.99 -0.25
N PRO A 85 5.31 -12.60 0.72
CA PRO A 85 4.49 -11.40 0.60
C PRO A 85 5.38 -10.17 0.37
N ARG A 86 4.83 -9.20 -0.35
CA ARG A 86 5.55 -7.97 -0.66
C ARG A 86 5.60 -7.09 0.57
N ILE A 87 6.81 -6.72 0.99
CA ILE A 87 7.03 -5.78 2.09
C ILE A 87 6.79 -4.35 1.58
N CYS A 88 5.90 -3.63 2.25
CA CYS A 88 5.53 -2.27 1.91
C CYS A 88 6.30 -1.26 2.76
N THR A 89 6.75 -0.16 2.15
CA THR A 89 7.27 1.00 2.87
C THR A 89 6.11 1.76 3.50
N ALA A 90 6.32 2.34 4.68
CA ALA A 90 5.30 3.09 5.42
C ALA A 90 5.23 4.58 5.05
N ASP A 91 5.81 4.98 3.93
CA ASP A 91 5.87 6.36 3.48
C ASP A 91 4.53 6.86 2.87
N CYS A 92 4.22 8.14 3.05
CA CYS A 92 3.07 8.79 2.41
C CYS A 92 3.53 9.56 1.16
N VAL A 93 3.32 8.97 -0.03
CA VAL A 93 3.61 9.64 -1.31
C VAL A 93 2.31 9.96 -2.07
N SER A 94 2.19 11.20 -2.52
CA SER A 94 1.02 11.70 -3.26
C SER A 94 1.37 12.01 -4.72
N ARG A 95 1.09 11.08 -5.63
CA ARG A 95 1.44 11.17 -7.06
C ARG A 95 0.43 10.42 -7.94
N CYS A 96 0.73 10.33 -9.23
CA CYS A 96 0.02 9.44 -10.15
C CYS A 96 0.52 7.99 -10.00
N PHE A 97 -0.40 7.09 -9.68
CA PHE A 97 -0.18 5.64 -9.57
C PHE A 97 -0.90 4.93 -10.73
N CYS A 98 -0.45 3.75 -11.14
CA CYS A 98 -1.17 2.93 -12.09
C CYS A 98 -2.52 2.55 -11.50
N ARG A 99 -3.59 2.75 -12.27
CA ARG A 99 -4.93 2.31 -11.87
C ARG A 99 -4.97 0.79 -11.79
N SER A 100 -5.95 0.26 -11.05
CA SER A 100 -6.15 -1.19 -10.92
C SER A 100 -6.19 -1.90 -12.28
N GLY A 101 -5.57 -3.08 -12.38
CA GLY A 101 -5.43 -3.85 -13.62
C GLY A 101 -4.26 -3.43 -14.53
N PHE A 102 -3.57 -2.33 -14.22
CA PHE A 102 -2.39 -1.86 -14.95
C PHE A 102 -1.12 -1.99 -14.11
N PHE A 103 0.00 -2.13 -14.79
CA PHE A 103 1.30 -2.43 -14.22
C PHE A 103 2.33 -1.43 -14.75
N ARG A 104 3.16 -0.90 -13.87
CA ARG A 104 4.24 -0.01 -14.27
C ARG A 104 5.37 -0.81 -14.91
N ASN A 105 5.72 -0.48 -16.15
CA ASN A 105 6.88 -1.05 -16.83
C ASN A 105 8.17 -0.28 -16.49
N HIS A 106 9.31 -0.73 -17.02
CA HIS A 106 10.61 -0.09 -16.81
C HIS A 106 10.73 1.30 -17.44
N HIS A 107 9.88 1.62 -18.43
CA HIS A 107 9.77 2.97 -19.01
C HIS A 107 8.85 3.90 -18.20
N GLY A 108 8.40 3.50 -17.00
CA GLY A 108 7.53 4.29 -16.14
C GLY A 108 6.07 4.40 -16.61
N ARG A 109 5.67 3.67 -17.66
CA ARG A 109 4.30 3.69 -18.21
C ARG A 109 3.42 2.60 -17.59
N CYS A 110 2.15 2.92 -17.38
CA CYS A 110 1.14 1.98 -16.89
C CYS A 110 0.52 1.23 -18.07
N VAL A 111 0.84 -0.06 -18.17
CA VAL A 111 0.43 -0.94 -19.28
C VAL A 111 -0.38 -2.11 -18.77
N SER A 112 -1.20 -2.74 -19.62
CA SER A 112 -1.92 -3.94 -19.23
C SER A 112 -0.97 -5.13 -19.07
N ARG A 113 -1.40 -6.17 -18.34
CA ARG A 113 -0.61 -7.37 -18.07
C ARG A 113 0.04 -7.98 -19.33
N ARG A 114 -0.68 -7.98 -20.47
CA ARG A 114 -0.20 -8.54 -21.75
C ARG A 114 0.98 -7.75 -22.33
N HIS A 115 1.12 -6.48 -22.00
CA HIS A 115 2.19 -5.59 -22.46
C HIS A 115 3.39 -5.54 -21.51
N CYS A 116 3.37 -6.32 -20.43
CA CYS A 116 4.55 -6.52 -19.60
C CYS A 116 5.50 -7.51 -20.30
N ARG A 117 6.69 -7.05 -20.66
CA ARG A 117 7.78 -7.92 -21.13
C ARG A 117 8.32 -8.74 -19.96
N LYS A 118 8.54 -10.04 -20.17
CA LYS A 118 9.32 -10.86 -19.24
C LYS A 118 10.72 -10.26 -19.13
N PRO A 119 11.24 -10.00 -17.92
CA PRO A 119 12.67 -9.77 -17.76
C PRO A 119 13.41 -10.95 -18.39
N LEU A 120 14.33 -10.70 -19.32
CA LEU A 120 15.24 -11.75 -19.75
C LEU A 120 16.00 -12.23 -18.50
N PRO A 121 16.32 -13.53 -18.39
CA PRO A 121 17.30 -13.99 -17.43
C PRO A 121 18.55 -13.10 -17.58
N ALA A 122 19.11 -12.65 -16.47
CA ALA A 122 20.41 -11.98 -16.53
C ALA A 122 21.35 -12.89 -17.35
N PRO A 123 22.10 -12.35 -18.32
CA PRO A 123 23.13 -13.13 -18.98
C PRO A 123 23.95 -13.80 -17.88
N LEU A 124 24.12 -15.12 -17.96
CA LEU A 124 25.04 -15.81 -17.07
C LEU A 124 26.35 -15.02 -17.10
N PRO A 125 27.01 -14.79 -15.95
CA PRO A 125 28.33 -14.18 -15.97
C PRO A 125 29.17 -15.01 -16.93
N PHE A 126 29.54 -14.42 -18.07
CA PHE A 126 30.48 -15.06 -18.96
C PHE A 126 31.70 -15.38 -18.09
N PRO A 127 32.19 -16.63 -18.05
CA PRO A 127 33.48 -16.88 -17.42
C PRO A 127 34.44 -15.93 -18.11
N ARG A 128 35.02 -15.00 -17.35
CA ARG A 128 36.12 -14.17 -17.84
C ARG A 128 37.15 -15.19 -18.29
N SER A 129 37.40 -15.26 -19.59
CA SER A 129 38.53 -15.99 -20.12
C SER A 129 39.73 -15.50 -19.32
N LEU A 130 40.26 -16.33 -18.42
CA LEU A 130 41.61 -16.12 -17.92
C LEU A 130 42.46 -16.11 -19.17
N SER A 131 42.92 -14.92 -19.57
CA SER A 131 43.92 -14.77 -20.61
C SER A 131 45.07 -15.68 -20.22
N ALA A 132 45.25 -16.76 -20.99
CA ALA A 132 46.41 -17.62 -20.89
C ALA A 132 47.63 -16.72 -21.07
N GLY A 133 48.44 -16.60 -20.00
CA GLY A 133 49.73 -15.93 -20.07
C GLY A 133 50.58 -16.58 -21.14
N HIS A 134 51.19 -15.75 -21.97
CA HIS A 134 52.29 -16.14 -22.86
C HIS A 134 53.44 -16.66 -22.00
N PRO A 135 54.03 -17.84 -22.27
CA PRO A 135 55.31 -18.21 -21.71
C PRO A 135 56.42 -17.47 -22.49
N GLU A 136 57.32 -16.82 -21.76
CA GLU A 136 58.65 -16.41 -22.25
C GLU A 136 59.60 -17.62 -22.25
#